data_AF-A0A5B0N488-F1
#
_entry.id   AF-A0A5B0N488-F1
#
_cell.length_a   1.000
_cell.length_b   1.000
_cell.length_c   1.000
_cell.angle_alpha   90.00
_cell.angle_beta   90.00
_cell.angle_gamma   90.00
#
_symmetry.space_group_name_H-M   'P 1'
#
loop_
_entity.id
_entity.type
_entity.pdbx_description
1 polymer ?
#
loop_
_entity_poly.entity_id
_entity_poly.type
_entity_poly.pdbx_seq_one_letter_code
_entity_poly.pdbx_strand_id
1 'polypeptide(L)'
;MPTIWRKIEAVFEMMTRRTSRLTFLIGSFGQILPGVRNFTNALPTDRWAIATSAAITHCHGALERVGINLPKVTVTADDPELKRGKPFPDPFQLAATRLGFDAKNCLVVEDSPFGIQAGVATGGKTIAVGTSHPHEKISHCGSTWLLPTLELVKVEVLPDGRIKIKVDATKAEVEKAHSEAVTTTQPPKYTPGNLACA
;
A
#
# COMPACT_ATOMS: atom_id res chain seq x y z
N MET A 1 -16.79 -13.00 -18.27
CA MET A 1 -16.00 -14.08 -17.65
C MET A 1 -14.51 -13.73 -17.74
N PRO A 2 -13.64 -14.08 -16.77
CA PRO A 2 -13.91 -14.46 -15.39
C PRO A 2 -13.38 -13.38 -14.40
N THR A 3 -14.22 -12.98 -13.44
CA THR A 3 -13.77 -12.40 -12.17
C THR A 3 -12.95 -13.48 -11.45
N ILE A 4 -11.66 -13.23 -11.27
CA ILE A 4 -10.79 -14.18 -10.57
C ILE A 4 -11.05 -14.02 -9.06
N TRP A 5 -11.78 -14.98 -8.50
CA TRP A 5 -12.11 -15.05 -7.08
C TRP A 5 -10.99 -15.80 -6.35
N ARG A 6 -10.10 -15.12 -5.61
CA ARG A 6 -9.13 -15.81 -4.75
C ARG A 6 -8.84 -15.03 -3.46
N LYS A 7 -8.65 -15.80 -2.38
CA LYS A 7 -8.35 -15.37 -1.00
C LYS A 7 -7.19 -14.39 -0.96
N ILE A 8 -7.33 -13.31 -0.19
CA ILE A 8 -6.25 -12.35 0.09
C ILE A 8 -6.30 -11.99 1.58
N GLU A 9 -5.26 -12.31 2.32
CA GLU A 9 -4.95 -11.71 3.63
C GLU A 9 -4.07 -10.46 3.33
N ALA A 10 -3.93 -9.43 4.17
CA ALA A 10 -3.26 -8.16 3.76
C ALA A 10 -2.14 -7.73 4.73
N VAL A 11 -1.02 -7.26 4.19
CA VAL A 11 0.14 -6.68 4.91
C VAL A 11 0.46 -5.34 4.26
N PHE A 12 0.36 -4.24 4.98
CA PHE A 12 0.39 -2.91 4.38
C PHE A 12 1.75 -2.23 4.57
N GLU A 13 2.14 -1.38 3.62
CA GLU A 13 3.16 -0.36 3.85
C GLU A 13 2.58 1.02 3.60
N MET A 14 2.87 1.94 4.52
CA MET A 14 2.64 3.37 4.36
C MET A 14 4.00 4.05 4.39
N MET A 15 4.46 4.54 3.25
CA MET A 15 5.75 5.23 3.12
C MET A 15 5.55 6.76 3.18
N THR A 16 5.96 7.37 4.30
CA THR A 16 6.39 8.77 4.35
C THR A 16 7.85 8.83 3.90
N ARG A 17 8.16 9.62 2.86
CA ARG A 17 9.48 9.58 2.22
C ARG A 17 10.64 9.97 3.15
N ARG A 18 11.72 9.19 3.09
CA ARG A 18 13.10 9.60 3.43
C ARG A 18 13.72 10.32 2.23
N THR A 19 14.05 11.60 2.41
CA THR A 19 15.15 12.23 1.70
C THR A 19 16.07 12.85 2.75
N SER A 20 17.37 12.60 2.61
CA SER A 20 18.43 13.07 3.50
C SER A 20 18.55 14.60 3.46
N ARG A 21 17.70 15.29 4.21
CA ARG A 21 17.84 16.65 4.71
C ARG A 21 16.54 16.96 5.44
N LEU A 22 16.68 17.52 6.63
CA LEU A 22 15.65 18.12 7.47
C LEU A 22 14.26 18.23 6.80
N THR A 23 13.26 17.64 7.46
CA THR A 23 11.81 17.97 7.46
C THR A 23 10.78 17.16 6.62
N PHE A 24 9.75 16.71 7.36
CA PHE A 24 8.33 16.50 7.02
C PHE A 24 7.83 15.25 6.24
N LEU A 25 7.49 14.21 7.01
CA LEU A 25 6.17 13.57 7.22
C LEU A 25 5.04 13.50 6.18
N ILE A 26 5.18 13.91 4.94
CA ILE A 26 3.99 14.16 4.13
C ILE A 26 4.36 14.21 2.64
N GLY A 27 3.57 13.61 1.74
CA GLY A 27 3.87 13.67 0.30
C GLY A 27 3.98 15.12 -0.15
N SER A 28 5.19 15.59 -0.48
CA SER A 28 5.60 16.98 -0.76
C SER A 28 5.01 18.14 0.09
N PHE A 29 4.05 17.90 0.99
CA PHE A 29 3.12 18.90 1.51
C PHE A 29 2.34 18.58 2.77
N GLY A 30 1.72 17.42 2.86
CA GLY A 30 0.76 17.24 3.97
C GLY A 30 0.10 15.90 4.11
N GLN A 31 0.14 15.11 3.05
CA GLN A 31 -1.13 14.54 2.63
C GLN A 31 -1.05 13.03 2.57
N ILE A 32 -2.08 12.43 3.14
CA ILE A 32 -2.43 11.03 2.95
C ILE A 32 -2.63 10.80 1.46
N LEU A 33 -2.05 9.73 0.92
CA LEU A 33 -2.30 9.37 -0.47
C LEU A 33 -3.79 9.08 -0.68
N PRO A 34 -4.38 9.46 -1.82
CA PRO A 34 -5.79 9.24 -2.08
C PRO A 34 -6.19 7.77 -1.87
N GLY A 35 -7.30 7.56 -1.14
CA GLY A 35 -7.83 6.24 -0.80
C GLY A 35 -7.21 5.55 0.43
N VAL A 36 -6.02 5.94 0.92
CA VAL A 36 -5.36 5.25 2.06
C VAL A 36 -6.21 5.29 3.33
N ARG A 37 -6.83 6.42 3.66
CA ARG A 37 -7.69 6.53 4.86
C ARG A 37 -8.88 5.58 4.78
N ASN A 38 -9.58 5.57 3.66
CA ASN A 38 -10.75 4.72 3.48
C ASN A 38 -10.35 3.24 3.48
N PHE A 39 -9.22 2.92 2.85
CA PHE A 39 -8.67 1.57 2.81
C PHE A 39 -8.30 1.05 4.20
N THR A 40 -7.55 1.83 4.98
CA THR A 40 -7.12 1.44 6.34
C THR A 40 -8.29 1.40 7.33
N ASN A 41 -9.24 2.33 7.26
CA ASN A 41 -10.45 2.32 8.10
C ASN A 41 -11.38 1.14 7.82
N ALA A 42 -11.34 0.57 6.61
CA ALA A 42 -12.13 -0.60 6.25
C ALA A 42 -11.52 -1.92 6.76
N LEU A 43 -10.31 -1.88 7.33
CA LEU A 43 -9.58 -3.07 7.79
C LEU A 43 -9.61 -3.18 9.32
N PRO A 44 -9.95 -4.36 9.88
CA PRO A 44 -9.77 -4.64 11.31
C PRO A 44 -8.31 -4.47 11.73
N THR A 45 -8.05 -3.95 12.93
CA THR A 45 -6.68 -3.63 13.42
C THR A 45 -5.74 -4.84 13.55
N ASP A 46 -6.29 -6.07 13.52
CA ASP A 46 -5.59 -7.36 13.54
C ASP A 46 -5.54 -8.04 12.16
N ARG A 47 -5.92 -7.32 11.09
CA ARG A 47 -5.92 -7.80 9.70
C ARG A 47 -5.06 -6.94 8.77
N TRP A 48 -4.27 -6.04 9.34
CA TRP A 48 -3.22 -5.33 8.64
C TRP A 48 -2.10 -4.93 9.61
N ALA A 49 -0.95 -4.65 9.03
CA ALA A 49 0.26 -4.21 9.71
C ALA A 49 0.92 -3.11 8.88
N ILE A 50 1.83 -2.36 9.49
CA ILE A 50 2.75 -1.48 8.77
C ILE A 50 4.12 -2.14 8.71
N ALA A 51 4.76 -2.14 7.55
CA ALA A 51 6.18 -2.47 7.41
C ALA A 51 6.90 -1.33 6.67
N THR A 52 7.73 -0.54 7.34
CA THR A 52 8.33 0.68 6.77
C THR A 52 9.85 0.73 6.94
N SER A 53 10.53 1.43 6.02
CA SER A 53 11.95 1.75 6.19
C SER A 53 12.20 2.96 7.11
N ALA A 54 11.16 3.58 7.66
CA ALA A 54 11.29 4.65 8.65
C ALA A 54 11.58 4.10 10.05
N ALA A 55 12.08 4.98 10.95
CA ALA A 55 12.16 4.68 12.37
C ALA A 55 10.76 4.73 13.02
N ILE A 56 10.55 4.03 14.13
CA ILE A 56 9.25 3.94 14.80
C ILE A 56 8.65 5.31 15.16
N THR A 57 9.49 6.22 15.67
CA THR A 57 9.08 7.58 16.05
C THR A 57 8.56 8.39 14.87
N HIS A 58 9.17 8.21 13.70
CA HIS A 58 8.72 8.86 12.46
C HIS A 58 7.42 8.24 11.96
N CYS A 59 7.31 6.91 11.98
CA CYS A 59 6.13 6.19 11.54
C CYS A 59 4.88 6.56 12.36
N HIS A 60 4.97 6.46 13.69
CA HIS A 60 3.84 6.77 14.56
C HIS A 60 3.46 8.25 14.51
N GLY A 61 4.47 9.14 14.52
CA GLY A 61 4.22 10.56 14.38
C GLY A 61 3.58 10.93 13.04
N ALA A 62 3.85 10.20 11.96
CA ALA A 62 3.19 10.38 10.68
C ALA A 62 1.70 10.07 10.77
N LEU A 63 1.40 8.86 11.24
CA LEU A 63 0.05 8.30 11.34
C LEU A 63 -0.83 9.17 12.23
N GLU A 64 -0.29 9.62 13.37
CA GLU A 64 -0.99 10.49 14.30
C GLU A 64 -1.35 11.84 13.66
N ARG A 65 -0.40 12.51 13.00
CA ARG A 65 -0.65 13.82 12.35
C ARG A 65 -1.72 13.73 11.28
N VAL A 66 -1.82 12.58 10.61
CA VAL A 66 -2.82 12.36 9.59
C VAL A 66 -4.05 11.61 10.10
N GLY A 67 -4.16 11.35 11.40
CA GLY A 67 -5.31 10.69 12.02
C GLY A 67 -5.62 9.30 11.45
N ILE A 68 -4.60 8.51 11.13
CA ILE A 68 -4.76 7.08 10.80
C ILE A 68 -4.52 6.27 12.08
N ASN A 69 -5.46 5.40 12.42
CA ASN A 69 -5.32 4.51 13.58
C ASN A 69 -4.16 3.54 13.38
N LEU A 70 -3.35 3.36 14.42
CA LEU A 70 -2.24 2.40 14.38
C LEU A 70 -2.78 0.96 14.32
N PRO A 71 -2.21 0.10 13.45
CA PRO A 71 -2.47 -1.34 13.52
C PRO A 71 -1.80 -1.94 14.76
N LYS A 72 -2.18 -3.19 15.10
CA LYS A 72 -1.52 -3.91 16.20
C LYS A 72 -0.05 -4.21 15.94
N VAL A 73 0.35 -4.30 14.67
CA VAL A 73 1.71 -4.67 14.26
C VAL A 73 2.30 -3.57 13.38
N THR A 74 3.45 -3.06 13.81
CA THR A 74 4.30 -2.15 13.04
C THR A 74 5.73 -2.69 13.05
N VAL A 75 6.32 -2.85 11.86
CA VAL A 75 7.72 -3.23 11.63
C VAL A 75 8.42 -2.02 11.03
N THR A 76 9.48 -1.55 11.66
CA THR A 76 10.23 -0.35 11.27
C THR A 76 11.69 -0.70 10.96
N ALA A 77 12.46 0.24 10.41
CA ALA A 77 13.86 -0.03 10.08
C ALA A 77 14.78 -0.22 11.30
N ASP A 78 14.35 0.28 12.45
CA ASP A 78 15.00 0.13 13.76
C ASP A 78 14.47 -1.09 14.55
N ASP A 79 13.69 -1.97 13.92
CA ASP A 79 13.21 -3.19 14.54
C ASP A 79 14.36 -4.19 14.78
N PRO A 80 14.58 -4.66 16.01
CA PRO A 80 15.72 -5.52 16.34
C PRO A 80 15.62 -6.93 15.71
N GLU A 81 14.43 -7.39 15.32
CA GLU A 81 14.25 -8.68 14.66
C GLU A 81 14.41 -8.60 13.14
N LEU A 82 14.49 -7.37 12.59
CA LEU A 82 14.62 -7.16 11.16
C LEU A 82 16.07 -7.39 10.69
N LYS A 83 16.27 -8.46 9.91
CA LYS A 83 17.59 -8.83 9.40
C LYS A 83 18.01 -8.02 8.18
N ARG A 84 17.08 -7.75 7.26
CA ARG A 84 17.34 -7.02 6.01
C ARG A 84 16.20 -6.05 5.70
N GLY A 85 16.54 -4.85 5.27
CA GLY A 85 15.55 -3.90 4.75
C GLY A 85 15.10 -4.24 3.33
N LYS A 86 14.20 -3.43 2.77
CA LYS A 86 13.83 -3.51 1.35
C LYS A 86 15.07 -3.31 0.46
N PRO A 87 15.24 -4.05 -0.65
CA PRO A 87 14.24 -4.85 -1.37
C PRO A 87 14.10 -6.32 -0.91
N PHE A 88 14.66 -6.70 0.24
CA PHE A 88 14.43 -8.03 0.80
C PHE A 88 13.02 -8.15 1.41
N PRO A 89 12.39 -9.34 1.37
CA PRO A 89 11.01 -9.53 1.84
C PRO A 89 10.86 -9.50 3.36
N ASP A 90 11.96 -9.49 4.11
CA ASP A 90 12.02 -9.63 5.56
C ASP A 90 11.06 -8.70 6.32
N PRO A 91 10.88 -7.39 5.98
CA PRO A 91 9.93 -6.54 6.69
C PRO A 91 8.49 -7.04 6.59
N PHE A 92 8.08 -7.51 5.42
CA PHE A 92 6.73 -8.02 5.18
C PHE A 92 6.53 -9.41 5.77
N GLN A 93 7.54 -10.26 5.72
CA GLN A 93 7.52 -11.57 6.36
C GLN A 93 7.42 -11.47 7.88
N LEU A 94 8.16 -10.56 8.48
CA LEU A 94 8.10 -10.29 9.91
C LEU A 94 6.72 -9.73 10.32
N ALA A 95 6.19 -8.78 9.54
CA ALA A 95 4.86 -8.22 9.79
C ALA A 95 3.75 -9.29 9.69
N ALA A 96 3.77 -10.12 8.65
CA ALA A 96 2.83 -11.23 8.47
C ALA A 96 2.91 -12.22 9.64
N THR A 97 4.14 -12.60 10.03
CA THR A 97 4.38 -13.54 11.14
C THR A 97 3.81 -13.01 12.45
N ARG A 98 4.03 -11.73 12.77
CA ARG A 98 3.49 -11.09 13.98
C ARG A 98 1.97 -10.96 13.97
N LEU A 99 1.33 -10.91 12.79
CA LEU A 99 -0.12 -10.98 12.66
C LEU A 99 -0.66 -12.43 12.71
N GLY A 100 0.20 -13.44 12.65
CA GLY A 100 -0.19 -14.85 12.61
C GLY A 100 -0.53 -15.39 11.21
N PHE A 101 -0.04 -14.74 10.16
CA PHE A 101 -0.28 -15.15 8.76
C PHE A 101 1.01 -15.49 8.03
N ASP A 102 0.88 -16.27 6.95
CA ASP A 102 1.96 -16.48 5.98
C ASP A 102 1.99 -15.30 4.99
N ALA A 103 3.16 -14.69 4.79
CA ALA A 103 3.32 -13.57 3.86
C ALA A 103 2.88 -13.90 2.43
N LYS A 104 2.95 -15.17 1.99
CA LYS A 104 2.47 -15.59 0.66
C LYS A 104 0.95 -15.49 0.50
N ASN A 105 0.21 -15.53 1.61
CA ASN A 105 -1.23 -15.33 1.60
C ASN A 105 -1.59 -13.86 1.78
N CYS A 106 -0.60 -13.01 2.03
CA CYS A 106 -0.77 -11.59 2.26
C CYS A 106 -0.70 -10.77 0.95
N LEU A 107 -1.37 -9.62 0.95
CA LEU A 107 -1.31 -8.58 -0.05
C LEU A 107 -0.46 -7.44 0.47
N VAL A 108 0.65 -7.18 -0.21
CA VAL A 108 1.48 -5.98 -0.02
C VAL A 108 0.91 -4.82 -0.83
N VAL A 109 0.81 -3.64 -0.22
CA VAL A 109 0.52 -2.38 -0.92
C VAL A 109 1.73 -1.48 -0.77
N GLU A 110 2.30 -1.02 -1.88
CA GLU A 110 3.58 -0.33 -1.89
C GLU A 110 3.70 0.72 -3.00
N ASP A 111 4.49 1.78 -2.80
CA ASP A 111 4.65 2.89 -3.76
C ASP A 111 6.11 3.12 -4.22
N SER A 112 7.06 2.35 -3.69
CA SER A 112 8.49 2.48 -3.96
C SER A 112 9.04 1.29 -4.74
N PRO A 113 10.00 1.46 -5.67
CA PRO A 113 10.57 0.34 -6.41
C PRO A 113 11.10 -0.79 -5.51
N PHE A 114 11.87 -0.44 -4.46
CA PHE A 114 12.42 -1.43 -3.54
C PHE A 114 11.36 -2.07 -2.65
N GLY A 115 10.34 -1.33 -2.20
CA GLY A 115 9.25 -1.92 -1.43
C GLY A 115 8.37 -2.84 -2.29
N ILE A 116 8.06 -2.45 -3.53
CA ILE A 116 7.34 -3.32 -4.47
C ILE A 116 8.12 -4.62 -4.69
N GLN A 117 9.43 -4.54 -4.96
CA GLN A 117 10.28 -5.72 -5.14
C GLN A 117 10.30 -6.61 -3.88
N ALA A 118 10.40 -6.02 -2.69
CA ALA A 118 10.31 -6.76 -1.44
C ALA A 118 8.95 -7.44 -1.25
N GLY A 119 7.85 -6.77 -1.64
CA GLY A 119 6.51 -7.32 -1.58
C GLY A 119 6.37 -8.52 -2.51
N VAL A 120 6.87 -8.40 -3.74
CA VAL A 120 6.90 -9.50 -4.72
C VAL A 120 7.74 -10.67 -4.21
N ALA A 121 8.89 -10.38 -3.59
CA ALA A 121 9.80 -11.39 -3.03
C ALA A 121 9.18 -12.20 -1.87
N THR A 122 8.05 -11.79 -1.29
CA THR A 122 7.30 -12.61 -0.32
C THR A 122 6.63 -13.84 -0.95
N GLY A 123 6.47 -13.85 -2.28
CA GLY A 123 5.64 -14.83 -3.00
C GLY A 123 4.13 -14.56 -2.91
N GLY A 124 3.72 -13.49 -2.22
CA GLY A 124 2.34 -13.06 -2.09
C GLY A 124 1.84 -12.18 -3.24
N LYS A 125 0.74 -11.48 -2.99
CA LYS A 125 0.20 -10.49 -3.93
C LYS A 125 0.76 -9.11 -3.62
N THR A 126 0.92 -8.28 -4.65
CA THR A 126 1.40 -6.91 -4.47
C THR A 126 0.62 -5.93 -5.34
N ILE A 127 0.08 -4.87 -4.73
CA ILE A 127 -0.41 -3.67 -5.40
C ILE A 127 0.69 -2.62 -5.32
N ALA A 128 1.22 -2.23 -6.48
CA ALA A 128 2.01 -1.03 -6.62
C ALA A 128 1.09 0.19 -6.78
N VAL A 129 1.39 1.29 -6.09
CA VAL A 129 0.63 2.55 -6.15
C VAL A 129 1.49 3.63 -6.80
N GLY A 130 1.11 4.08 -7.99
CA GLY A 130 1.80 5.06 -8.81
C GLY A 130 1.61 6.52 -8.38
N THR A 131 1.66 6.77 -7.08
CA THR A 131 1.56 8.13 -6.51
C THR A 131 2.92 8.78 -6.33
N SER A 132 3.94 7.98 -6.01
CA SER A 132 5.26 8.50 -5.64
C SER A 132 6.27 8.52 -6.78
N HIS A 133 6.23 7.51 -7.64
CA HIS A 133 7.21 7.38 -8.70
C HIS A 133 6.51 7.40 -10.05
N PRO A 134 7.14 7.96 -11.09
CA PRO A 134 6.67 7.80 -12.46
C PRO A 134 6.43 6.32 -12.75
N HIS A 135 5.38 6.03 -13.52
CA HIS A 135 4.98 4.68 -13.87
C HIS A 135 6.16 3.81 -14.34
N GLU A 136 7.00 4.35 -15.21
CA GLU A 136 8.22 3.72 -15.75
C GLU A 136 9.20 3.21 -14.69
N LYS A 137 9.27 3.83 -13.50
CA LYS A 137 10.18 3.42 -12.44
C LYS A 137 9.67 2.20 -11.66
N ILE A 138 8.37 1.91 -11.70
CA ILE A 138 7.72 0.89 -10.88
C ILE A 138 7.03 -0.21 -11.68
N SER A 139 6.70 0.03 -12.96
CA SER A 139 6.07 -0.92 -13.87
C SER A 139 6.85 -2.23 -14.03
N HIS A 140 8.18 -2.16 -13.94
CA HIS A 140 9.07 -3.30 -14.07
C HIS A 140 9.37 -4.02 -12.75
N CYS A 141 8.74 -3.63 -11.63
CA CYS A 141 9.01 -4.21 -10.31
C CYS A 141 8.24 -5.51 -10.01
N GLY A 142 7.39 -5.99 -10.93
CA GLY A 142 6.75 -7.30 -10.84
C GLY A 142 5.48 -7.37 -9.96
N SER A 143 4.89 -6.23 -9.60
CA SER A 143 3.63 -6.18 -8.84
C SER A 143 2.49 -6.91 -9.55
N THR A 144 1.56 -7.50 -8.78
CA THR A 144 0.35 -8.13 -9.33
C THR A 144 -0.58 -7.11 -9.97
N TRP A 145 -0.74 -5.95 -9.33
CA TRP A 145 -1.48 -4.81 -9.86
C TRP A 145 -0.63 -3.57 -9.70
N LEU A 146 -0.73 -2.66 -10.66
CA LEU A 146 -0.18 -1.32 -10.56
C LEU A 146 -1.38 -0.38 -10.72
N LEU A 147 -1.62 0.50 -9.74
CA LEU A 147 -2.78 1.37 -9.68
C LEU A 147 -2.35 2.82 -9.45
N PRO A 148 -3.02 3.82 -10.03
CA PRO A 148 -2.68 5.22 -9.80
C PRO A 148 -3.03 5.71 -8.37
N THR A 149 -4.01 5.08 -7.71
CA THR A 149 -4.54 5.47 -6.39
C THR A 149 -5.21 4.26 -5.72
N LEU A 150 -5.32 4.28 -4.39
CA LEU A 150 -6.09 3.28 -3.64
C LEU A 150 -7.60 3.55 -3.63
N GLU A 151 -8.07 4.68 -4.19
CA GLU A 151 -9.52 4.94 -4.36
C GLU A 151 -10.19 3.90 -5.26
N LEU A 152 -9.42 3.27 -6.14
CA LEU A 152 -9.88 2.17 -6.99
C LEU A 152 -9.91 0.83 -6.25
N VAL A 153 -9.61 0.79 -4.95
CA VAL A 153 -9.55 -0.45 -4.17
C VAL A 153 -10.66 -0.45 -3.13
N LYS A 154 -11.58 -1.41 -3.27
CA LYS A 154 -12.67 -1.67 -2.34
C LYS A 154 -12.32 -2.86 -1.45
N VAL A 155 -12.57 -2.69 -0.15
CA VAL A 155 -12.32 -3.70 0.88
C VAL A 155 -13.67 -4.17 1.42
N GLU A 156 -13.84 -5.48 1.52
CA GLU A 156 -14.98 -6.14 2.16
C GLU A 156 -14.45 -7.17 3.17
N VAL A 157 -14.84 -7.06 4.43
CA VAL A 157 -14.51 -8.04 5.46
C VAL A 157 -15.59 -9.12 5.44
N LEU A 158 -15.20 -10.36 5.20
CA LEU A 158 -16.11 -11.50 5.15
C LEU A 158 -16.47 -12.00 6.57
N PRO A 159 -17.59 -12.72 6.76
CA PRO A 159 -18.01 -13.20 8.08
C PRO A 159 -17.01 -14.11 8.80
N ASP A 160 -16.13 -14.77 8.06
CA ASP A 160 -15.07 -15.63 8.60
C ASP A 160 -13.74 -14.87 8.87
N GLY A 161 -13.77 -13.54 8.79
CA GLY A 161 -12.63 -12.68 9.06
C GLY A 161 -11.61 -12.59 7.92
N ARG A 162 -11.88 -13.18 6.76
CA ARG A 162 -11.07 -12.97 5.55
C ARG A 162 -11.33 -11.60 4.94
N ILE A 163 -10.32 -11.06 4.26
CA ILE A 163 -10.44 -9.81 3.52
C ILE A 163 -10.68 -10.12 2.04
N LYS A 164 -11.65 -9.45 1.45
CA LYS A 164 -11.91 -9.47 0.02
C LYS A 164 -11.57 -8.10 -0.55
N ILE A 165 -10.69 -8.12 -1.54
CA ILE A 165 -10.26 -6.92 -2.26
C ILE A 165 -10.88 -6.93 -3.65
N LYS A 166 -11.53 -5.83 -4.02
CA LYS A 166 -12.03 -5.58 -5.37
C LYS A 166 -11.32 -4.35 -5.92
N VAL A 167 -10.71 -4.48 -7.10
CA VAL A 167 -10.26 -3.31 -7.87
C VAL A 167 -11.46 -2.82 -8.68
N ASP A 168 -11.95 -1.63 -8.39
CA ASP A 168 -13.09 -0.97 -9.01
C ASP A 168 -12.65 -0.10 -10.20
N ALA A 169 -11.92 -0.73 -11.11
CA ALA A 169 -11.52 -0.17 -12.39
C ALA A 169 -11.35 -1.30 -13.39
N THR A 170 -11.72 -1.06 -14.65
CA THR A 170 -11.40 -1.95 -15.75
C THR A 170 -9.91 -1.95 -16.02
N LYS A 171 -9.42 -3.04 -16.62
CA LYS A 171 -8.02 -3.14 -17.08
C LYS A 171 -7.64 -1.95 -17.99
N ALA A 172 -8.56 -1.53 -18.87
CA ALA A 172 -8.36 -0.41 -19.78
C ALA A 172 -8.26 0.94 -19.06
N GLU A 173 -9.05 1.19 -18.00
CA GLU A 173 -8.95 2.41 -17.20
C GLU A 173 -7.63 2.48 -16.43
N VAL A 174 -7.18 1.35 -15.90
CA VAL A 174 -5.88 1.25 -15.23
C VAL A 174 -4.74 1.49 -16.24
N GLU A 175 -4.78 0.84 -17.40
CA GLU A 175 -3.79 1.02 -18.48
C GLU A 175 -3.75 2.46 -19.02
N LYS A 176 -4.93 3.08 -19.19
CA LYS A 176 -5.04 4.48 -19.60
C LYS A 176 -4.41 5.42 -18.56
N ALA A 177 -4.76 5.27 -17.28
CA ALA A 177 -4.20 6.06 -16.20
C ALA A 177 -2.67 5.93 -16.11
N HIS A 178 -2.13 4.75 -16.43
CA HIS A 178 -0.69 4.53 -16.55
C HIS A 178 -0.06 5.26 -17.72
N SER A 179 -0.65 5.18 -18.91
CA SER A 179 -0.15 5.87 -20.11
C SER A 179 -0.16 7.40 -19.93
N GLU A 180 -1.14 7.93 -19.19
CA GLU A 180 -1.21 9.35 -18.83
C GLU A 180 -0.16 9.69 -17.77
N ALA A 181 0.04 8.85 -16.74
CA ALA A 181 1.10 9.04 -15.74
C ALA A 181 2.53 8.97 -16.31
N VAL A 182 2.73 8.38 -17.50
CA VAL A 182 4.00 8.43 -18.25
C VAL A 182 4.23 9.80 -18.89
N THR A 183 3.18 10.57 -19.16
CA THR A 183 3.25 11.88 -19.84
C THR A 183 3.07 13.07 -18.91
N THR A 184 2.57 12.86 -17.69
CA THR A 184 2.41 13.90 -16.67
C THR A 184 3.18 13.57 -15.39
N THR A 185 3.90 14.55 -14.82
CA THR A 185 4.53 14.44 -13.49
C THR A 185 3.52 14.54 -12.35
N GLN A 186 2.26 14.83 -12.66
CA GLN A 186 1.15 14.84 -11.70
C GLN A 186 0.33 13.55 -11.83
N PRO A 187 -0.05 12.91 -10.71
CA PRO A 187 -0.94 11.75 -10.74
C PRO A 187 -2.26 12.10 -11.44
N PRO A 188 -2.96 11.13 -12.04
CA PRO A 188 -4.25 11.36 -12.69
C PRO A 188 -5.21 12.07 -11.74
N LYS A 189 -5.85 13.16 -12.21
CA LYS A 189 -6.90 13.82 -11.44
C LYS A 189 -8.10 12.89 -11.33
N TYR A 190 -8.26 12.26 -10.16
CA TYR A 190 -9.49 11.56 -9.83
C TYR A 190 -10.60 12.60 -9.63
N THR A 191 -11.63 12.53 -10.47
CA THR A 191 -12.87 13.28 -10.25
C THR A 191 -13.91 12.24 -9.81
N PRO A 192 -14.33 12.23 -8.54
CA PRO A 192 -15.40 11.34 -8.11
C PRO A 192 -16.63 11.61 -8.98
N GLY A 193 -17.12 10.61 -9.69
CA GLY A 193 -18.41 10.70 -10.35
C GLY A 193 -19.49 10.92 -9.29
N ASN A 194 -20.18 12.06 -9.38
CA ASN A 194 -21.33 12.50 -8.59
C ASN A 194 -21.85 11.50 -7.53
N LEU A 195 -21.43 11.67 -6.27
CA LEU A 195 -22.21 11.24 -5.13
C LEU A 195 -23.23 12.33 -4.80
N ALA A 196 -24.31 12.38 -5.57
CA ALA A 196 -25.56 12.93 -5.05
C ALA A 196 -26.25 11.80 -4.28
N CYS A 197 -26.18 11.83 -2.95
CA CYS A 197 -27.14 11.13 -2.12
C CYS A 197 -28.42 11.98 -2.06
N ALA A 198 -29.50 11.45 -2.61
CA ALA A 198 -30.83 11.67 -2.03
C ALA A 198 -31.03 10.61 -0.93
#